data_AF-A0A6V7J4F6-F1
#
_entry.id   AF-A0A6V7J4F6-F1
#
_cell.length_a   1.000
_cell.length_b   1.000
_cell.length_c   1.000
_cell.angle_alpha   90.00
_cell.angle_beta   90.00
_cell.angle_gamma   90.00
#
_symmetry.space_group_name_H-M   'P 1'
#
loop_
_entity.id
_entity.type
_entity.pdbx_description
1 polymer ?
#
loop_
_entity_poly.entity_id
_entity_poly.type
_entity_poly.pdbx_seq_one_letter_code
_entity_poly.pdbx_strand_id
1 'polypeptide(L)'
;NEYVTDESFKYIQQLSQLNDLRMMDIRGISEEYFANMPTVRTLGASSCRITDAGLKRFLDTAIEIRQLDISDTNVTFECISIARDWTERTGKQLELFVSYEMIQQYRHSDMQKNDYKLTINHGALQDSDLFDW
;
A
#
# COMPACT_ATOMS: atom_id res chain seq x y z
N ASN A 1 18.66 2.61 -2.94
CA ASN A 1 19.17 2.02 -1.67
C ASN A 1 19.50 0.54 -1.89
N GLU A 2 20.72 0.21 -2.35
CA GLU A 2 21.05 -1.15 -2.86
C GLU A 2 21.33 -2.21 -1.78
N TYR A 3 21.44 -1.78 -0.51
CA TYR A 3 21.78 -2.67 0.61
C TYR A 3 20.57 -3.26 1.32
N VAL A 4 19.38 -2.72 1.07
CA VAL A 4 18.14 -3.28 1.61
C VAL A 4 17.69 -4.39 0.67
N THR A 5 17.88 -5.62 1.13
CA THR A 5 17.55 -6.84 0.41
C THR A 5 16.46 -7.63 1.13
N ASP A 6 15.88 -8.57 0.41
CA ASP A 6 15.04 -9.65 0.92
C ASP A 6 15.51 -10.24 2.27
N GLU A 7 16.81 -10.53 2.40
CA GLU A 7 17.37 -11.07 3.65
C GLU A 7 17.32 -10.08 4.82
N SER A 8 17.55 -8.79 4.56
CA SER A 8 17.44 -7.77 5.60
C SER A 8 15.99 -7.55 6.06
N PHE A 9 15.02 -7.83 5.19
CA PHE A 9 13.59 -7.62 5.47
C PHE A 9 12.94 -8.70 6.34
N LYS A 10 13.50 -9.92 6.37
CA LYS A 10 13.03 -11.00 7.26
C LYS A 10 13.02 -10.58 8.73
N TYR A 11 13.93 -9.70 9.13
CA TYR A 11 13.98 -9.17 10.49
C TYR A 11 12.88 -8.14 10.76
N ILE A 12 12.45 -7.37 9.75
CA ILE A 12 11.36 -6.40 9.87
C ILE A 12 10.03 -7.11 10.11
N GLN A 13 9.78 -8.23 9.42
CA GLN A 13 8.57 -9.05 9.62
C GLN A 13 8.46 -9.66 11.03
N GLN A 14 9.56 -9.76 11.77
CA GLN A 14 9.56 -10.25 13.16
C GLN A 14 9.18 -9.17 14.18
N LEU A 15 9.08 -7.90 13.76
CA LEU A 15 8.72 -6.78 14.64
C LEU A 15 7.21 -6.79 14.89
N SER A 16 6.79 -7.53 15.92
CA SER A 16 5.38 -7.72 16.29
C SER A 16 4.63 -6.47 16.74
N GLN A 17 5.33 -5.34 16.90
CA GLN A 17 4.77 -4.03 17.28
C GLN A 17 4.93 -2.99 16.16
N LEU A 18 5.33 -3.41 14.96
CA LEU A 18 5.48 -2.51 13.82
C LEU A 18 4.11 -2.11 13.29
N ASN A 19 3.74 -0.85 13.52
CA ASN A 19 2.51 -0.24 13.03
C ASN A 19 2.75 0.66 11.81
N ASP A 20 3.95 1.24 11.71
CA ASP A 20 4.28 2.23 10.69
C ASP A 20 5.60 1.84 10.04
N LEU A 21 5.57 1.62 8.72
CA LEU A 21 6.74 1.27 7.92
C LEU A 21 6.76 2.14 6.68
N ARG A 22 7.82 2.96 6.52
CA ARG A 22 8.00 3.80 5.34
C ARG A 22 9.30 3.49 4.62
N MET A 23 9.16 3.23 3.33
CA MET A 23 10.21 2.73 2.47
C MET A 23 10.00 3.35 1.10
N MET A 24 11.02 4.06 0.63
CA MET A 24 10.99 4.77 -0.63
C MET A 24 12.19 4.33 -1.47
N ASP A 25 11.94 4.05 -2.74
CA ASP A 25 12.98 3.66 -3.72
C ASP A 25 13.84 2.46 -3.27
N ILE A 26 13.16 1.44 -2.72
CA ILE A 26 13.79 0.16 -2.39
C ILE A 26 13.60 -0.83 -3.54
N ARG A 27 14.65 -0.95 -4.37
CA ARG A 27 14.65 -1.81 -5.57
C ARG A 27 15.25 -3.20 -5.35
N GLY A 28 15.93 -3.39 -4.22
CA GLY A 28 16.62 -4.63 -3.84
C GLY A 28 15.71 -5.69 -3.21
N ILE A 29 14.41 -5.40 -3.10
CA ILE A 29 13.43 -6.28 -2.46
C ILE A 29 12.45 -6.82 -3.51
N SER A 30 12.18 -8.11 -3.43
CA SER A 30 11.11 -8.76 -4.18
C SER A 30 9.75 -8.60 -3.48
N GLU A 31 8.69 -8.55 -4.26
CA GLU A 31 7.31 -8.40 -3.78
C GLU A 31 6.82 -9.55 -2.87
N GLU A 32 7.56 -10.65 -2.75
CA GLU A 32 7.26 -11.74 -1.81
C GLU A 32 7.46 -11.30 -0.34
N TYR A 33 8.38 -10.38 -0.09
CA TYR A 33 8.68 -9.88 1.27
C TYR A 33 7.71 -8.80 1.74
N PHE A 34 6.90 -8.27 0.82
CA PHE A 34 5.77 -7.41 1.16
C PHE A 34 4.61 -8.19 1.79
N ALA A 35 4.66 -9.53 1.81
CA ALA A 35 3.64 -10.34 2.47
C ALA A 35 3.83 -10.37 4.00
N ASN A 36 2.74 -10.60 4.73
CA ASN A 36 2.74 -10.95 6.15
C ASN A 36 3.22 -9.85 7.12
N MET A 37 2.52 -8.71 7.11
CA MET A 37 2.69 -7.63 8.09
C MET A 37 1.34 -7.26 8.73
N PRO A 38 0.72 -8.17 9.52
CA PRO A 38 -0.68 -8.02 9.95
C PRO A 38 -0.93 -6.84 10.89
N THR A 39 0.11 -6.32 11.57
CA THR A 39 0.01 -5.21 12.52
C THR A 39 0.18 -3.83 11.87
N VAL A 40 0.68 -3.77 10.64
CA VAL A 40 0.99 -2.50 9.97
C VAL A 40 -0.30 -1.76 9.63
N ARG A 41 -0.38 -0.52 10.10
CA ARG A 41 -1.47 0.44 9.87
C ARG A 41 -1.11 1.47 8.80
N THR A 42 0.18 1.76 8.66
CA THR A 42 0.70 2.73 7.72
C THR A 42 1.86 2.13 6.95
N LEU A 43 1.72 2.04 5.63
CA LEU A 43 2.77 1.52 4.77
C LEU A 43 3.07 2.50 3.64
N GLY A 44 4.25 3.11 3.71
CA GLY A 44 4.83 3.86 2.59
C GLY A 44 5.72 2.94 1.77
N ALA A 45 5.40 2.74 0.50
CA ALA A 45 6.11 1.85 -0.42
C ALA A 45 6.39 2.50 -1.78
N SER A 46 6.37 3.84 -1.82
CA SER A 46 6.52 4.60 -3.06
C SER A 46 7.81 4.24 -3.81
N SER A 47 7.74 4.11 -5.13
CA SER A 47 8.87 3.74 -5.99
C SER A 47 9.50 2.36 -5.67
N CYS A 48 8.79 1.48 -4.97
CA CYS A 48 9.20 0.09 -4.77
C CYS A 48 8.70 -0.82 -5.91
N ARG A 49 9.28 -2.02 -6.05
CA ARG A 49 8.93 -2.98 -7.11
C ARG A 49 7.72 -3.84 -6.74
N ILE A 50 6.57 -3.21 -6.52
CA ILE A 50 5.30 -3.88 -6.19
C ILE A 50 4.44 -4.00 -7.46
N THR A 51 3.93 -5.19 -7.74
CA THR A 51 2.91 -5.43 -8.78
C THR A 51 1.53 -5.64 -8.17
N ASP A 52 0.49 -5.70 -8.99
CA ASP A 52 -0.89 -6.02 -8.54
C ASP A 52 -0.95 -7.37 -7.80
N ALA A 53 -0.16 -8.35 -8.23
CA ALA A 53 -0.08 -9.65 -7.55
C ALA A 53 0.57 -9.53 -6.15
N GLY A 54 1.63 -8.72 -6.04
CA GLY A 54 2.27 -8.39 -4.76
C GLY A 54 1.33 -7.66 -3.81
N LEU A 55 0.62 -6.63 -4.31
CA LEU A 55 -0.37 -5.88 -3.55
C LEU A 55 -1.49 -6.78 -3.02
N LYS A 56 -2.04 -7.66 -3.87
CA LYS A 56 -3.07 -8.61 -3.45
C LYS A 56 -2.59 -9.50 -2.31
N ARG A 57 -1.38 -10.06 -2.41
CA ARG A 57 -0.79 -10.89 -1.34
C ARG A 57 -0.58 -10.12 -0.04
N PHE A 58 -0.14 -8.86 -0.13
CA PHE A 58 -0.03 -7.99 1.04
C PHE A 58 -1.40 -7.82 1.72
N LEU A 59 -2.43 -7.39 0.97
CA LEU A 59 -3.78 -7.14 1.48
C LEU A 59 -4.50 -8.41 1.98
N ASP A 60 -4.13 -9.60 1.49
CA ASP A 60 -4.64 -10.87 2.04
C ASP A 60 -4.23 -11.06 3.52
N THR A 61 -3.12 -10.46 3.97
CA THR A 61 -2.59 -10.58 5.34
C THR A 61 -2.64 -9.28 6.17
N ALA A 62 -2.62 -8.12 5.53
CA ALA A 62 -2.61 -6.81 6.16
C ALA A 62 -4.03 -6.43 6.63
N ILE A 63 -4.41 -6.91 7.82
CA ILE A 63 -5.76 -6.69 8.36
C ILE A 63 -5.92 -5.33 9.04
N GLU A 64 -4.84 -4.71 9.53
CA GLU A 64 -4.88 -3.43 10.25
C GLU A 64 -4.51 -2.21 9.40
N ILE A 65 -4.22 -2.40 8.11
CA ILE A 65 -3.80 -1.31 7.21
C ILE A 65 -4.89 -0.23 7.10
N ARG A 66 -4.46 1.03 7.15
CA ARG A 66 -5.30 2.22 7.05
C ARG A 66 -4.80 3.16 5.97
N GLN A 67 -3.48 3.29 5.86
CA GLN A 67 -2.83 4.14 4.86
C GLN A 67 -1.81 3.30 4.09
N LEU A 68 -1.97 3.24 2.77
CA LEU A 68 -1.08 2.50 1.88
C LEU A 68 -0.66 3.41 0.73
N ASP A 69 0.64 3.66 0.63
CA ASP A 69 1.22 4.38 -0.48
C ASP A 69 2.03 3.45 -1.37
N ILE A 70 1.52 3.27 -2.58
CA ILE A 70 2.12 2.49 -3.66
C ILE A 70 2.32 3.37 -4.91
N SER A 71 2.48 4.68 -4.70
CA SER A 71 2.77 5.63 -5.78
C SER A 71 4.07 5.26 -6.49
N ASP A 72 4.09 5.46 -7.81
CA ASP A 72 5.26 5.19 -8.66
C ASP A 72 5.81 3.75 -8.58
N THR A 73 4.95 2.77 -8.29
CA THR A 73 5.27 1.33 -8.33
C THR A 73 4.84 0.71 -9.68
N ASN A 74 4.98 -0.62 -9.82
CA ASN A 74 4.60 -1.36 -11.04
C ASN A 74 3.14 -1.87 -11.00
N VAL A 75 2.29 -1.29 -10.16
CA VAL A 75 0.86 -1.61 -10.11
C VAL A 75 0.12 -1.01 -11.31
N THR A 76 -0.98 -1.65 -11.72
CA THR A 76 -1.86 -1.15 -12.78
C THR A 76 -3.16 -0.60 -12.19
N PHE A 77 -4.09 -0.17 -13.04
CA PHE A 77 -5.42 0.28 -12.60
C PHE A 77 -6.21 -0.82 -11.86
N GLU A 78 -5.81 -2.09 -12.00
CA GLU A 78 -6.37 -3.23 -11.26
C GLU A 78 -6.19 -3.09 -9.74
N CYS A 79 -5.15 -2.38 -9.26
CA CYS A 79 -4.92 -2.17 -7.83
C CYS A 79 -6.11 -1.54 -7.10
N ILE A 80 -6.91 -0.72 -7.78
CA ILE A 80 -8.10 -0.09 -7.20
C ILE A 80 -9.17 -1.14 -6.92
N SER A 81 -9.37 -2.10 -7.82
CA SER A 81 -10.29 -3.23 -7.60
C SER A 81 -9.80 -4.11 -6.46
N ILE A 82 -8.50 -4.40 -6.40
CA ILE A 82 -7.89 -5.19 -5.31
C ILE A 82 -8.11 -4.50 -3.95
N ALA A 83 -7.91 -3.17 -3.89
CA ALA A 83 -8.14 -2.41 -2.68
C ALA A 83 -9.62 -2.39 -2.25
N ARG A 84 -10.56 -2.34 -3.21
CA ARG A 84 -11.99 -2.45 -2.92
C ARG A 84 -12.39 -3.81 -2.39
N ASP A 85 -11.93 -4.87 -3.02
CA ASP A 85 -12.22 -6.23 -2.56
C ASP A 85 -11.75 -6.40 -1.10
N TRP A 86 -10.65 -5.72 -0.73
CA TRP A 86 -10.18 -5.66 0.64
C TRP A 86 -11.09 -4.85 1.58
N THR A 87 -11.52 -3.63 1.20
CA THR A 87 -12.43 -2.80 2.04
C THR A 87 -13.80 -3.46 2.20
N GLU A 88 -14.30 -4.14 1.17
CA GLU A 88 -15.54 -4.92 1.20
C GLU A 88 -15.42 -6.13 2.13
N ARG A 89 -14.34 -6.92 2.00
CA ARG A 89 -14.12 -8.12 2.80
C ARG A 89 -13.85 -7.84 4.28
N THR A 90 -13.11 -6.78 4.59
CA THR A 90 -12.72 -6.44 5.97
C THR A 90 -13.70 -5.48 6.65
N GLY A 91 -14.46 -4.73 5.86
CA GLY A 91 -15.30 -3.64 6.35
C GLY A 91 -14.53 -2.41 6.84
N LYS A 92 -13.20 -2.39 6.71
CA LYS A 92 -12.32 -1.31 7.19
C LYS A 92 -12.11 -0.23 6.13
N GLN A 93 -11.68 0.94 6.59
CA GLN A 93 -11.30 2.05 5.72
C GLN A 93 -9.84 1.93 5.29
N LEU A 94 -9.56 2.34 4.05
CA LEU A 94 -8.25 2.41 3.46
C LEU A 94 -8.10 3.72 2.68
N GLU A 95 -7.04 4.45 3.00
CA GLU A 95 -6.50 5.52 2.18
C GLU A 95 -5.39 4.95 1.30
N LEU A 96 -5.62 4.96 -0.01
CA LEU A 96 -4.71 4.43 -1.00
C LEU A 96 -4.09 5.59 -1.79
N PHE A 97 -2.77 5.72 -1.73
CA PHE A 97 -2.02 6.71 -2.50
C PHE A 97 -1.44 6.04 -3.74
N VAL A 98 -1.78 6.59 -4.90
CA VAL A 98 -1.37 6.07 -6.23
C VAL A 98 -0.67 7.16 -7.04
N SER A 99 -0.09 6.77 -8.18
CA SER A 99 0.56 7.73 -9.09
C SER A 99 -0.42 8.77 -9.61
N TYR A 100 0.11 9.91 -10.05
CA TYR A 100 -0.69 10.99 -10.62
C TYR A 100 -1.51 10.51 -11.84
N GLU A 101 -0.90 9.73 -12.72
CA GLU A 101 -1.56 9.20 -13.91
C GLU A 101 -2.74 8.31 -13.54
N MET A 102 -2.58 7.48 -12.51
CA MET A 102 -3.62 6.56 -12.05
C MET A 102 -4.80 7.29 -11.43
N ILE A 103 -4.57 8.33 -10.63
CA ILE A 103 -5.69 9.12 -10.09
C ILE A 103 -6.45 9.86 -11.22
N GLN A 104 -5.75 10.29 -12.27
CA GLN A 104 -6.43 10.88 -13.43
C GLN A 104 -7.28 9.84 -14.15
N GLN A 105 -6.78 8.63 -14.38
CA GLN A 105 -7.59 7.55 -14.95
C GLN A 105 -8.81 7.23 -14.07
N TYR A 106 -8.63 7.22 -12.75
CA TYR A 106 -9.70 6.97 -11.79
C TYR A 106 -10.81 8.04 -11.87
N ARG A 107 -10.42 9.33 -11.92
CA ARG A 107 -11.35 10.47 -12.04
C ARG A 107 -12.15 10.50 -13.35
N HIS A 108 -11.69 9.81 -14.39
CA HIS A 108 -12.41 9.69 -15.66
C HIS A 108 -13.14 8.35 -15.82
N SER A 109 -13.05 7.46 -14.82
CA SER A 109 -13.68 6.15 -14.85
C SER A 109 -15.04 6.15 -14.13
N ASP A 110 -15.91 5.22 -14.54
CA ASP A 110 -17.17 4.91 -13.84
C ASP A 110 -16.93 4.19 -12.48
N MET A 111 -15.67 3.96 -12.13
CA MET A 111 -15.30 3.35 -10.86
C MET A 111 -15.43 4.31 -9.67
N GLN A 112 -15.87 5.56 -9.83
CA GLN A 112 -16.18 6.46 -8.71
C GLN A 112 -17.43 6.05 -7.93
N LYS A 113 -17.59 4.76 -7.64
CA LYS A 113 -18.59 4.27 -6.71
C LYS A 113 -18.40 4.95 -5.37
N ASN A 114 -19.51 5.23 -4.69
CA ASN A 114 -19.55 5.84 -3.37
C ASN A 114 -19.09 4.83 -2.30
N ASP A 115 -17.85 4.37 -2.41
CA ASP A 115 -17.19 3.54 -1.42
C ASP A 115 -16.53 4.45 -0.39
N TYR A 116 -17.31 4.80 0.64
CA TYR A 116 -16.86 5.60 1.78
C TYR A 116 -15.73 4.94 2.58
N LYS A 117 -15.35 3.70 2.26
CA LYS A 117 -14.24 3.00 2.89
C LYS A 117 -12.95 3.09 2.09
N LEU A 118 -12.99 3.38 0.79
CA LEU A 118 -11.77 3.51 -0.02
C LEU A 118 -11.60 4.95 -0.50
N THR A 119 -10.61 5.63 0.07
CA THR A 119 -10.21 6.97 -0.39
C THR A 119 -8.99 6.82 -1.30
N ILE A 120 -9.07 7.36 -2.53
CA ILE A 120 -7.96 7.35 -3.48
C ILE A 120 -7.30 8.73 -3.50
N ASN A 121 -6.04 8.78 -3.07
CA ASN A 121 -5.21 9.97 -2.97
C ASN A 121 -4.07 9.93 -4.00
N HIS A 122 -3.44 11.08 -4.24
CA HIS A 122 -2.23 11.18 -5.07
C HIS A 122 -1.06 11.73 -4.26
N GLY A 123 0.16 11.41 -4.70
CA GLY A 123 1.39 11.85 -4.06
C GLY A 123 1.82 10.93 -2.94
N ALA A 124 3.09 11.04 -2.53
CA ALA A 124 3.63 10.20 -1.47
C ALA A 124 3.01 10.55 -0.11
N LEU A 125 2.82 9.53 0.72
CA LEU A 125 2.35 9.68 2.09
C LEU A 125 3.31 10.57 2.88
N GLN A 126 2.85 11.73 3.37
CA GLN A 126 3.70 12.67 4.10
C GLN A 126 3.68 12.41 5.61
N ASP A 127 4.73 12.84 6.30
CA ASP A 127 4.78 12.74 7.77
C ASP A 127 3.68 13.56 8.46
N SER A 128 3.14 14.60 7.80
CA SER A 128 2.02 15.39 8.30
C SER A 128 0.69 14.63 8.32
N ASP A 129 0.57 13.56 7.54
CA ASP A 129 -0.65 12.76 7.41
C ASP A 129 -0.82 11.77 8.59
N LEU A 130 0.07 11.85 9.60
CA LEU A 130 0.17 10.95 10.76
C LEU A 130 -0.45 11.45 12.06
N PHE A 131 -0.86 12.71 12.14
CA PHE A 131 -1.27 13.32 13.41
C PHE A 131 -2.76 13.62 13.46
N ASP A 132 -3.59 12.58 13.34
CA ASP A 132 -4.92 12.59 13.96
C ASP A 132 -4.96 11.47 15.01
N TRP A 133 -4.83 11.88 16.28
CA TRP A 133 -4.90 11.05 17.48
C TRP A 133 -6.36 10.73 17.87
#